data_AF-F9CTZ1-F1
#
_entry.id   AF-F9CTZ1-F1
#
_cell.length_a   1.000
_cell.length_b   1.000
_cell.length_c   1.000
_cell.angle_alpha   90.00
_cell.angle_beta   90.00
_cell.angle_gamma   90.00
#
_symmetry.space_group_name_H-M   'P 1'
#
loop_
_entity.id
_entity.type
_entity.pdbx_description
1 polymer ?
#
loop_
_entity_poly.entity_id
_entity_poly.type
_entity_poly.pdbx_seq_one_letter_code
_entity_poly.pdbx_strand_id
1 'polypeptide(L)'
;MSEINFDIINARVTFKNVPLHSLARFRFNDLKVACETFKKIPGVAECIIIQTASRVEIFTVSNLETGDTPDGRRVEGKGLVLNQIKETWESLSELEQIDIDHFDQTLEVYKGTDVYLNLLRLACGLESVVIGKEEILNEIKAALSHAKEINVSGDILNKLFENIIRIASRIRETTGISKNVISLGDVSVKIVDEKAGLDAKKRILLIGTGESAARVAKTLNKKGFAFDVTSKTIERSTGFSKILGGKPIAFEEVLAGFDKYDIVFVATTADYFLITFDRLKLVMEEKKKGTLILDLSDPRTVDEGITALPGIKLLFRDQIAEIYEENVKSRIGMIPAVEKIIEKEIPILEATMKHITA
;
A
#
# COMPACT_ATOMS: atom_id res chain seq x y z
N MET A 1 -6.79 44.11 1.11
CA MET A 1 -5.93 42.93 1.31
C MET A 1 -6.72 41.79 0.73
N SER A 2 -6.28 41.21 -0.39
CA SER A 2 -6.97 40.08 -0.99
C SER A 2 -6.81 38.87 -0.07
N GLU A 3 -7.92 38.20 0.24
CA GLU A 3 -7.88 36.88 0.87
C GLU A 3 -7.16 35.93 -0.12
N ILE A 4 -5.99 35.42 0.23
CA ILE A 4 -5.30 34.43 -0.59
C ILE A 4 -6.11 33.14 -0.53
N ASN A 5 -7.00 32.93 -1.49
CA ASN A 5 -7.81 31.73 -1.56
C ASN A 5 -7.00 30.64 -2.27
N PHE A 6 -6.58 29.61 -1.54
CA PHE A 6 -5.85 28.47 -2.08
C PHE A 6 -6.78 27.26 -2.23
N ASP A 7 -6.55 26.44 -3.24
CA ASP A 7 -7.22 25.15 -3.41
C ASP A 7 -6.22 24.02 -3.15
N ILE A 8 -6.58 23.08 -2.28
CA ILE A 8 -5.81 21.84 -2.09
C ILE A 8 -6.50 20.71 -2.84
N ILE A 9 -5.72 19.99 -3.64
CA ILE A 9 -6.15 18.81 -4.37
C ILE A 9 -5.34 17.62 -3.87
N ASN A 10 -6.03 16.49 -3.66
CA ASN A 10 -5.39 15.19 -3.48
C ASN A 10 -5.80 14.27 -4.63
N ALA A 11 -4.86 13.97 -5.53
CA ALA A 11 -5.04 13.01 -6.60
C ALA A 11 -4.36 11.70 -6.20
N ARG A 12 -5.09 10.57 -6.21
CA ARG A 12 -4.56 9.31 -5.67
C ARG A 12 -4.98 8.06 -6.45
N VAL A 13 -4.10 7.07 -6.40
CA VAL A 13 -4.35 5.69 -6.80
C VAL A 13 -3.97 4.79 -5.63
N THR A 14 -4.83 3.84 -5.26
CA THR A 14 -4.64 3.03 -4.04
C THR A 14 -4.96 1.56 -4.28
N PHE A 15 -4.61 0.71 -3.32
CA PHE A 15 -4.95 -0.72 -3.39
C PHE A 15 -6.47 -0.99 -3.43
N LYS A 16 -7.31 0.01 -3.12
CA LYS A 16 -8.77 -0.10 -3.16
C LYS A 16 -9.34 -0.07 -4.58
N ASN A 17 -8.64 0.58 -5.51
CA ASN A 17 -9.09 0.76 -6.89
C ASN A 17 -8.17 0.08 -7.93
N VAL A 18 -6.91 -0.19 -7.56
CA VAL A 18 -5.95 -0.87 -8.43
C VAL A 18 -5.34 -2.06 -7.67
N PRO A 19 -5.18 -3.24 -8.31
CA PRO A 19 -4.49 -4.36 -7.70
C PRO A 19 -3.08 -4.00 -7.25
N LEU A 20 -2.66 -4.53 -6.10
CA LEU A 20 -1.40 -4.12 -5.46
C LEU A 20 -0.16 -4.26 -6.35
N HIS A 21 -0.08 -5.32 -7.17
CA HIS A 21 1.02 -5.52 -8.11
C HIS A 21 1.03 -4.51 -9.25
N SER A 22 -0.14 -4.00 -9.65
CA SER A 22 -0.29 -2.98 -10.69
C SER A 22 0.06 -1.58 -10.20
N LEU A 23 -0.03 -1.32 -8.88
CA LEU A 23 0.43 -0.04 -8.31
C LEU A 23 1.88 0.28 -8.67
N ALA A 24 2.71 -0.72 -8.98
CA ALA A 24 4.09 -0.52 -9.39
C ALA A 24 4.22 0.43 -10.59
N ARG A 25 3.26 0.37 -11.53
CA ARG A 25 3.24 1.20 -12.73
C ARG A 25 2.88 2.65 -12.47
N PHE A 26 2.10 2.91 -11.42
CA PHE A 26 1.68 4.26 -11.00
C PHE A 26 2.74 4.98 -10.16
N ARG A 27 3.82 4.30 -9.77
CA ARG A 27 4.86 4.86 -8.90
C ARG A 27 5.82 5.72 -9.70
N PHE A 28 6.44 6.66 -8.99
CA PHE A 28 7.57 7.43 -9.47
C PHE A 28 8.88 6.80 -9.02
N ASN A 29 9.79 6.60 -9.97
CA ASN A 29 11.12 6.04 -9.72
C ASN A 29 12.01 7.02 -8.93
N ASP A 30 11.88 8.32 -9.19
CA ASP A 30 12.55 9.39 -8.46
C ASP A 30 11.52 10.36 -7.88
N LEU A 31 11.31 10.30 -6.56
CA LEU A 31 10.34 11.14 -5.86
C LEU A 31 10.73 12.63 -5.89
N LYS A 32 12.02 12.96 -5.93
CA LYS A 32 12.48 14.35 -6.01
C LYS A 32 12.10 14.92 -7.36
N VAL A 33 12.46 14.24 -8.44
CA VAL A 33 12.11 14.65 -9.81
C VAL A 33 10.59 14.74 -9.98
N ALA A 34 9.84 13.79 -9.41
CA ALA A 34 8.39 13.84 -9.47
C ALA A 34 7.83 15.08 -8.78
N CYS A 35 8.18 15.34 -7.51
CA CYS A 35 7.67 16.51 -6.81
C CYS A 35 8.06 17.83 -7.50
N GLU A 36 9.31 17.94 -7.98
CA GLU A 36 9.77 19.12 -8.72
C GLU A 36 9.00 19.32 -10.04
N THR A 37 8.61 18.24 -10.71
CA THR A 37 7.86 18.30 -11.97
C THR A 37 6.39 18.66 -11.73
N PHE A 38 5.73 18.07 -10.73
CA PHE A 38 4.37 18.49 -10.34
C PHE A 38 4.30 19.95 -9.90
N LYS A 39 5.34 20.44 -9.20
CA LYS A 39 5.44 21.87 -8.82
C LYS A 39 5.59 22.81 -10.03
N LYS A 40 6.06 22.32 -11.19
CA LYS A 40 6.18 23.12 -12.42
C LYS A 40 4.86 23.26 -13.18
N ILE A 41 3.80 22.54 -12.79
CA ILE A 41 2.48 22.70 -13.39
C ILE A 41 2.01 24.15 -13.15
N PRO A 42 1.60 24.90 -14.19
CA PRO A 42 1.13 26.27 -14.04
C PRO A 42 0.02 26.37 -12.98
N GLY A 43 0.22 27.27 -12.00
CA GLY A 43 -0.72 27.48 -10.90
C GLY A 43 -0.49 26.61 -9.67
N VAL A 44 0.37 25.58 -9.73
CA VAL A 44 0.74 24.77 -8.57
C VAL A 44 1.87 25.46 -7.78
N ALA A 45 1.60 25.76 -6.51
CA ALA A 45 2.55 26.43 -5.61
C ALA A 45 3.35 25.44 -4.74
N GLU A 46 2.70 24.35 -4.32
CA GLU A 46 3.27 23.37 -3.40
C GLU A 46 2.91 21.94 -3.81
N CYS A 47 3.79 20.98 -3.51
CA CYS A 47 3.59 19.56 -3.78
C CYS A 47 4.13 18.68 -2.64
N ILE A 48 3.36 17.67 -2.23
CA ILE A 48 3.82 16.55 -1.40
C ILE A 48 3.32 15.24 -2.02
N ILE A 49 4.19 14.25 -2.17
CA ILE A 49 3.84 12.91 -2.65
C ILE A 49 3.97 11.89 -1.51
N ILE A 50 2.90 11.17 -1.23
CA ILE A 50 2.89 9.98 -0.38
C ILE A 50 2.92 8.75 -1.28
N GLN A 51 4.05 8.05 -1.32
CA GLN A 51 4.21 6.82 -2.09
C GLN A 51 4.58 5.66 -1.17
N THR A 52 3.67 4.70 -1.03
CA THR A 52 3.82 3.53 -0.14
C THR A 52 3.50 2.25 -0.91
N ALA A 53 3.66 1.08 -0.29
CA ALA A 53 3.36 -0.17 -0.97
C ALA A 53 1.88 -0.35 -1.39
N SER A 54 0.97 0.48 -0.87
CA SER A 54 -0.48 0.35 -1.12
C SER A 54 -1.12 1.61 -1.71
N ARG A 55 -0.36 2.66 -2.00
CA ARG A 55 -0.88 3.91 -2.53
C ARG A 55 0.20 4.78 -3.18
N VAL A 56 -0.24 5.62 -4.10
CA VAL A 56 0.46 6.80 -4.56
C VAL A 56 -0.54 7.96 -4.48
N GLU A 57 -0.23 8.97 -3.66
CA GLU A 57 -1.09 10.12 -3.45
C GLU A 57 -0.30 11.41 -3.62
N ILE A 58 -0.83 12.33 -4.42
CA ILE A 58 -0.21 13.61 -4.74
C ILE A 58 -1.08 14.71 -4.14
N PHE A 59 -0.49 15.53 -3.29
CA PHE A 59 -1.11 16.70 -2.69
C PHE A 59 -0.53 17.93 -3.35
N THR A 60 -1.36 18.72 -4.01
CA THR A 60 -0.95 19.99 -4.63
C THR A 60 -1.75 21.14 -4.06
N VAL A 61 -1.10 22.29 -3.92
CA VAL A 61 -1.77 23.57 -3.64
C VAL A 61 -1.78 24.38 -4.93
N SER A 62 -2.94 24.91 -5.30
CA SER A 62 -3.09 25.85 -6.40
C SER A 62 -3.52 27.22 -5.89
N ASN A 63 -2.82 28.27 -6.32
CA ASN A 63 -3.14 29.65 -5.94
C ASN A 63 -4.11 30.26 -6.97
N LEU A 64 -5.24 30.81 -6.51
CA LEU A 64 -6.26 31.40 -7.39
C LEU A 64 -5.95 32.83 -7.86
N GLU A 65 -4.90 33.48 -7.32
CA GLU A 65 -4.52 34.84 -7.69
C GLU A 65 -3.22 34.88 -8.51
N THR A 66 -3.34 34.72 -9.83
CA THR A 66 -2.43 35.37 -10.79
C THR A 66 -3.22 35.82 -12.02
N GLY A 67 -3.12 37.12 -12.35
CA GLY A 67 -3.86 37.76 -13.44
C GLY A 67 -3.64 37.11 -14.82
N ASP A 68 -4.60 37.38 -15.71
CA ASP A 68 -4.69 36.97 -17.12
C ASP A 68 -4.60 35.46 -17.47
N THR A 69 -4.60 34.58 -16.47
CA THR A 69 -4.91 33.15 -16.70
C THR A 69 -6.43 32.93 -16.65
N PRO A 70 -6.98 31.98 -17.44
CA PRO A 70 -8.40 31.64 -17.36
C PRO A 70 -8.74 31.33 -15.91
N ASP A 71 -9.62 32.15 -15.35
CA ASP A 71 -10.03 32.14 -13.95
C ASP A 71 -10.10 30.71 -13.36
N GLY A 72 -9.17 30.38 -12.46
CA GLY A 72 -9.08 29.07 -11.79
C GLY A 72 -10.32 28.69 -10.99
N ARG A 73 -11.27 29.63 -10.81
CA ARG A 73 -12.61 29.39 -10.24
C ARG A 73 -13.56 28.70 -11.22
N ARG A 74 -13.32 28.76 -12.53
CA ARG A 74 -14.14 28.09 -13.55
C ARG A 74 -13.88 26.58 -13.50
N VAL A 75 -14.93 25.79 -13.76
CA VAL A 75 -14.83 24.33 -13.93
C VAL A 75 -13.73 23.97 -14.95
N GLU A 76 -13.55 24.82 -15.97
CA GLU A 76 -12.52 24.71 -17.01
C GLU A 76 -11.08 24.82 -16.45
N GLY A 77 -10.79 25.78 -15.57
CA GLY A 77 -9.46 25.96 -14.98
C GLY A 77 -9.09 24.86 -13.97
N LYS A 78 -10.07 24.39 -13.18
CA LYS A 78 -9.88 23.23 -12.28
C LYS A 78 -9.75 21.92 -13.06
N GLY A 79 -10.39 21.82 -14.22
CA GLY A 79 -10.21 20.71 -15.17
C GLY A 79 -8.80 20.73 -15.78
N LEU A 80 -8.28 21.91 -16.10
CA LEU A 80 -6.95 22.08 -16.70
C LEU A 80 -5.83 21.58 -15.77
N VAL A 81 -5.81 22.01 -14.50
CA VAL A 81 -4.79 21.55 -13.53
C VAL A 81 -4.86 20.05 -13.31
N LEU A 82 -6.07 19.47 -13.21
CA LEU A 82 -6.22 18.03 -13.05
C LEU A 82 -5.73 17.26 -14.28
N ASN A 83 -6.00 17.75 -15.49
CA ASN A 83 -5.49 17.14 -16.72
C ASN A 83 -3.97 17.22 -16.79
N GLN A 84 -3.38 18.35 -16.41
CA GLN A 84 -1.93 18.50 -16.32
C GLN A 84 -1.30 17.58 -15.26
N ILE A 85 -1.98 17.35 -14.13
CA ILE A 85 -1.58 16.35 -13.14
C ILE A 85 -1.57 14.96 -13.77
N LYS A 86 -2.61 14.58 -14.53
CA LYS A 86 -2.68 13.28 -15.22
C LYS A 86 -1.56 13.12 -16.25
N GLU A 87 -1.38 14.11 -17.13
CA GLU A 87 -0.31 14.12 -18.14
C GLU A 87 1.08 14.03 -17.50
N THR A 88 1.29 14.80 -16.43
CA THR A 88 2.56 14.76 -15.66
C THR A 88 2.75 13.39 -15.02
N TRP A 89 1.71 12.83 -14.40
CA TRP A 89 1.77 11.50 -13.80
C TRP A 89 2.13 10.44 -14.85
N GLU A 90 1.43 10.44 -15.98
CA GLU A 90 1.70 9.55 -17.11
C GLU A 90 3.16 9.65 -17.58
N SER A 91 3.68 10.86 -17.75
CA SER A 91 5.05 11.09 -18.22
C SER A 91 6.15 10.62 -17.25
N LEU A 92 5.83 10.49 -15.97
CA LEU A 92 6.80 10.17 -14.90
C LEU A 92 6.70 8.74 -14.39
N SER A 93 5.75 7.97 -14.91
CA SER A 93 5.43 6.64 -14.40
C SER A 93 5.47 5.60 -15.52
N GLU A 94 5.37 4.32 -15.16
CA GLU A 94 5.47 3.21 -16.11
C GLU A 94 4.07 2.71 -16.52
N LEU A 95 3.12 3.64 -16.71
CA LEU A 95 1.76 3.29 -17.10
C LEU A 95 1.74 2.64 -18.47
N GLU A 96 0.95 1.59 -18.59
CA GLU A 96 0.63 0.95 -19.87
C GLU A 96 -0.59 1.63 -20.50
N GLN A 97 -0.82 1.43 -21.81
CA GLN A 97 -1.98 2.00 -22.51
C GLN A 97 -3.30 1.67 -21.80
N ILE A 98 -3.43 0.44 -21.28
CA ILE A 98 -4.62 0.03 -20.52
C ILE A 98 -4.83 0.85 -19.25
N ASP A 99 -3.75 1.26 -18.57
CA ASP A 99 -3.87 2.09 -17.37
C ASP A 99 -4.30 3.52 -17.75
N ILE A 100 -3.75 4.06 -18.85
CA ILE A 100 -4.08 5.39 -19.38
C ILE A 100 -5.55 5.43 -19.82
N ASP A 101 -6.00 4.43 -20.57
CA ASP A 101 -7.39 4.33 -21.06
C ASP A 101 -8.41 4.27 -19.91
N HIS A 102 -8.01 3.73 -18.76
CA HIS A 102 -8.86 3.60 -17.57
C HIS A 102 -8.44 4.56 -16.44
N PHE A 103 -7.64 5.59 -16.73
CA PHE A 103 -7.09 6.44 -15.68
C PHE A 103 -8.19 7.19 -14.92
N ASP A 104 -9.27 7.57 -15.62
CA ASP A 104 -10.46 8.20 -15.01
C ASP A 104 -11.22 7.29 -14.04
N GLN A 105 -11.12 5.97 -14.21
CA GLN A 105 -11.77 4.99 -13.33
C GLN A 105 -10.89 4.63 -12.12
N THR A 106 -9.58 4.88 -12.23
CA THR A 106 -8.58 4.51 -11.21
C THR A 106 -8.08 5.70 -10.40
N LEU A 107 -8.13 6.92 -10.94
CA LEU A 107 -7.70 8.13 -10.23
C LEU A 107 -8.85 8.70 -9.40
N GLU A 108 -8.70 8.67 -8.08
CA GLU A 108 -9.58 9.38 -7.15
C GLU A 108 -9.05 10.79 -6.90
N VAL A 109 -9.94 11.79 -6.86
CA VAL A 109 -9.57 13.18 -6.61
C VAL A 109 -10.42 13.76 -5.48
N TYR A 110 -9.78 14.21 -4.42
CA TYR A 110 -10.41 14.95 -3.33
C TYR A 110 -10.05 16.42 -3.37
N LYS A 111 -10.99 17.27 -2.95
CA LYS A 111 -10.85 18.73 -2.90
C LYS A 111 -11.42 19.27 -1.60
N GLY A 112 -10.92 20.42 -1.17
CA GLY A 112 -11.43 21.11 0.04
C GLY A 112 -11.38 20.23 1.29
N THR A 113 -12.46 20.24 2.06
CA THR A 113 -12.55 19.52 3.35
C THR A 113 -12.33 18.01 3.23
N ASP A 114 -12.64 17.41 2.07
CA ASP A 114 -12.42 15.98 1.86
C ASP A 114 -10.94 15.61 1.86
N VAL A 115 -10.04 16.52 1.46
CA VAL A 115 -8.59 16.31 1.55
C VAL A 115 -8.18 16.15 3.01
N TYR A 116 -8.69 17.03 3.88
CA TYR A 116 -8.39 17.00 5.32
C TYR A 116 -8.93 15.72 5.96
N LEU A 117 -10.17 15.36 5.63
CA LEU A 117 -10.81 14.15 6.13
C LEU A 117 -10.04 12.90 5.73
N ASN A 118 -9.75 12.72 4.43
CA ASN A 118 -9.07 11.53 3.94
C ASN A 118 -7.64 11.44 4.48
N LEU A 119 -6.90 12.54 4.51
CA LEU A 119 -5.54 12.57 5.05
C LEU A 119 -5.52 12.27 6.56
N LEU A 120 -6.50 12.76 7.32
CA LEU A 120 -6.61 12.47 8.76
C LEU A 120 -6.99 11.00 9.01
N ARG A 121 -7.96 10.46 8.26
CA ARG A 121 -8.32 9.03 8.30
C ARG A 121 -7.11 8.16 7.97
N LEU A 122 -6.33 8.56 6.96
CA LEU A 122 -5.10 7.88 6.57
C LEU A 122 -4.05 7.90 7.69
N ALA A 123 -3.80 9.05 8.31
CA ALA A 123 -2.87 9.20 9.42
C ALA A 123 -3.30 8.42 10.68
N CYS A 124 -4.60 8.28 10.91
CA CYS A 124 -5.16 7.38 11.93
C CYS A 124 -5.08 5.89 11.55
N GLY A 125 -4.67 5.58 10.31
CA GLY A 125 -4.52 4.22 9.81
C GLY A 125 -5.83 3.55 9.42
N LEU A 126 -6.92 4.29 9.27
CA LEU A 126 -8.23 3.76 8.86
C LEU A 126 -8.25 3.39 7.37
N GLU A 127 -7.45 4.08 6.56
CA GLU A 127 -7.37 3.87 5.12
C GLU A 127 -6.29 2.84 4.74
N SER A 128 -5.69 2.15 5.71
CA SER A 128 -4.57 1.21 5.51
C SER A 128 -5.04 -0.24 5.36
N VAL A 129 -4.27 -1.03 4.60
CA VAL A 129 -4.44 -2.49 4.46
C VAL A 129 -4.49 -3.17 5.85
N VAL A 130 -3.67 -2.71 6.80
CA VAL A 130 -3.75 -3.12 8.21
C VAL A 130 -4.21 -1.90 9.02
N ILE A 131 -5.44 -1.96 9.53
CA ILE A 131 -6.03 -0.85 10.28
C ILE A 131 -5.20 -0.54 11.53
N GLY A 132 -4.92 0.74 11.74
CA GLY A 132 -4.20 1.22 12.92
C GLY A 132 -2.69 0.99 12.91
N LYS A 133 -2.12 0.37 11.87
CA LYS A 133 -0.68 0.11 11.78
C LYS A 133 0.13 1.42 11.75
N GLU A 134 1.24 1.49 12.48
CA GLU A 134 2.00 2.74 12.74
C GLU A 134 2.79 3.23 11.54
N GLU A 135 3.17 2.30 10.67
CA GLU A 135 3.98 2.53 9.48
C GLU A 135 3.45 3.69 8.62
N ILE A 136 2.13 3.81 8.43
CA ILE A 136 1.55 4.87 7.59
C ILE A 136 1.77 6.27 8.15
N LEU A 137 1.73 6.44 9.48
CA LEU A 137 1.98 7.75 10.09
C LEU A 137 3.45 8.15 9.90
N ASN A 138 4.36 7.17 9.95
CA ASN A 138 5.78 7.40 9.67
C ASN A 138 6.03 7.69 8.19
N GLU A 139 5.33 7.03 7.27
CA GLU A 139 5.37 7.31 5.83
C GLU A 139 4.89 8.74 5.53
N ILE A 140 3.83 9.22 6.20
CA ILE A 140 3.36 10.63 6.09
C ILE A 140 4.42 11.61 6.60
N LYS A 141 5.02 11.34 7.77
CA LYS A 141 6.11 12.16 8.33
C LYS A 141 7.30 12.24 7.37
N ALA A 142 7.69 11.11 6.78
CA ALA A 142 8.78 11.02 5.82
C ALA A 142 8.48 11.80 4.53
N ALA A 143 7.25 11.70 4.01
CA ALA A 143 6.81 12.45 2.83
C ALA A 143 6.89 13.98 3.07
N LEU A 144 6.44 14.43 4.25
CA LEU A 144 6.57 15.84 4.64
C LEU A 144 8.04 16.27 4.75
N SER A 145 8.88 15.49 5.43
CA SER A 145 10.32 15.79 5.58
C SER A 145 10.99 15.92 4.22
N HIS A 146 10.76 14.93 3.35
CA HIS A 146 11.32 14.90 2.01
C HIS A 146 10.93 16.13 1.20
N ALA A 147 9.64 16.50 1.21
CA ALA A 147 9.16 17.66 0.47
C ALA A 147 9.74 18.99 0.97
N LYS A 148 9.96 19.12 2.28
CA LYS A 148 10.66 20.27 2.88
C LYS A 148 12.13 20.32 2.47
N GLU A 149 12.83 19.18 2.52
CA GLU A 149 14.25 19.08 2.17
C GLU A 149 14.54 19.52 0.73
N ILE A 150 13.64 19.20 -0.20
CA ILE A 150 13.78 19.59 -1.62
C ILE A 150 13.03 20.89 -1.97
N ASN A 151 12.50 21.62 -0.97
CA ASN A 151 11.80 22.90 -1.13
C ASN A 151 10.61 22.87 -2.11
N VAL A 152 9.86 21.77 -2.13
CA VAL A 152 8.65 21.62 -2.99
C VAL A 152 7.34 21.82 -2.23
N SER A 153 7.34 21.70 -0.91
CA SER A 153 6.23 22.15 -0.06
C SER A 153 6.44 23.59 0.43
N GLY A 154 5.36 24.23 0.88
CA GLY A 154 5.37 25.58 1.46
C GLY A 154 4.50 25.64 2.70
N ASP A 155 4.12 26.85 3.12
CA ASP A 155 3.42 27.07 4.39
C ASP A 155 2.09 26.31 4.49
N ILE A 156 1.37 26.13 3.37
CA ILE A 156 0.03 25.54 3.35
C ILE A 156 0.11 24.03 3.60
N LEU A 157 0.84 23.26 2.78
CA LEU A 157 0.98 21.81 2.95
C LEU A 157 1.81 21.48 4.19
N ASN A 158 2.82 22.28 4.53
CA ASN A 158 3.57 22.06 5.77
C ASN A 158 2.65 22.14 6.98
N LYS A 159 1.86 23.21 7.09
CA LYS A 159 0.93 23.39 8.19
C LYS A 159 -0.16 22.32 8.21
N LEU A 160 -0.71 21.95 7.05
CA LEU A 160 -1.70 20.87 6.97
C LEU A 160 -1.14 19.57 7.51
N PHE A 161 -0.01 19.09 6.97
CA PHE A 161 0.57 17.81 7.35
C PHE A 161 1.02 17.79 8.81
N GLU A 162 1.61 18.87 9.33
CA GLU A 162 1.98 18.99 10.74
C GLU A 162 0.77 18.90 11.67
N ASN A 163 -0.32 19.60 11.35
CA ASN A 163 -1.55 19.52 12.13
C ASN A 163 -2.15 18.10 12.06
N ILE A 164 -2.21 17.50 10.88
CA ILE A 164 -2.67 16.11 10.71
C ILE A 164 -1.85 15.16 11.57
N ILE A 165 -0.50 15.23 11.49
CA ILE A 165 0.39 14.35 12.26
C ILE A 165 0.12 14.52 13.76
N ARG A 166 -0.03 15.76 14.25
CA ARG A 166 -0.31 16.06 15.66
C ARG A 166 -1.67 15.51 16.09
N ILE A 167 -2.73 15.81 15.35
CA ILE A 167 -4.09 15.39 15.65
C ILE A 167 -4.19 13.85 15.61
N ALA A 168 -3.67 13.22 14.54
CA ALA A 168 -3.67 11.78 14.38
C ALA A 168 -2.89 11.08 15.50
N SER A 169 -1.73 11.60 15.92
CA SER A 169 -0.96 11.04 17.04
C SER A 169 -1.79 11.01 18.32
N ARG A 170 -2.48 12.12 18.64
CA ARG A 170 -3.38 12.19 19.81
C ARG A 170 -4.57 11.23 19.69
N ILE A 171 -5.19 11.13 18.52
CA ILE A 171 -6.29 10.18 18.28
C ILE A 171 -5.80 8.74 18.48
N ARG A 172 -4.62 8.40 17.94
CA ARG A 172 -4.03 7.06 18.07
C ARG A 172 -3.73 6.70 19.52
N GLU A 173 -3.18 7.65 20.28
CA GLU A 173 -2.89 7.48 21.70
C GLU A 173 -4.15 7.27 22.54
N THR A 174 -5.14 8.15 22.37
CA THR A 174 -6.38 8.16 23.16
C THR A 174 -7.28 6.97 22.86
N THR A 175 -7.41 6.58 21.59
CA THR A 175 -8.23 5.44 21.19
C THR A 175 -7.50 4.11 21.36
N GLY A 176 -6.17 4.13 21.31
CA GLY A 176 -5.35 2.92 21.32
C GLY A 176 -5.41 2.12 20.02
N ILE A 177 -5.93 2.69 18.91
CA ILE A 177 -6.07 1.98 17.62
C ILE A 177 -4.74 1.43 17.09
N SER A 178 -3.62 2.03 17.47
CA SER A 178 -2.27 1.59 17.09
C SER A 178 -1.60 0.60 18.06
N LYS A 179 -2.23 0.31 19.21
CA LYS A 179 -1.64 -0.61 20.20
C LYS A 179 -1.80 -2.05 19.72
N ASN A 180 -0.77 -2.88 19.88
CA ASN A 180 -0.81 -4.34 19.61
C ASN A 180 -1.41 -4.71 18.24
N VAL A 181 -1.13 -3.94 17.19
CA VAL A 181 -1.61 -4.27 15.83
C VAL A 181 -0.77 -5.41 15.28
N ILE A 182 -1.42 -6.52 14.93
CA ILE A 182 -0.77 -7.67 14.28
C ILE A 182 -1.34 -7.86 12.88
N SER A 183 -0.48 -8.19 11.93
CA SER A 183 -0.91 -8.50 10.56
C SER A 183 -0.90 -10.00 10.29
N LEU A 184 -1.62 -10.43 9.26
CA LEU A 184 -1.59 -11.80 8.75
C LEU A 184 -0.15 -12.29 8.54
N GLY A 185 0.72 -11.43 7.99
CA GLY A 185 2.14 -11.74 7.77
C GLY A 185 2.90 -11.99 9.08
N ASP A 186 2.63 -11.20 10.12
CA ASP A 186 3.28 -11.35 11.43
C ASP A 186 2.94 -12.70 12.07
N VAL A 187 1.67 -13.10 12.02
CA VAL A 187 1.21 -14.39 12.55
C VAL A 187 1.71 -15.55 11.68
N SER A 188 1.61 -15.43 10.34
CA SER A 188 2.03 -16.47 9.39
C SER A 188 3.51 -16.79 9.51
N VAL A 189 4.37 -15.77 9.49
CA VAL A 189 5.82 -15.94 9.59
C VAL A 189 6.20 -16.46 10.98
N LYS A 190 5.51 -16.05 12.05
CA LYS A 190 5.73 -16.57 13.40
C LYS A 190 5.42 -18.08 13.48
N ILE A 191 4.27 -18.52 12.98
CA ILE A 191 3.91 -19.95 13.02
C ILE A 191 4.89 -20.78 12.18
N VAL A 192 5.29 -20.29 10.99
CA VAL A 192 6.29 -20.98 10.18
C VAL A 192 7.63 -21.12 10.91
N ASP A 193 8.09 -20.06 11.58
CA ASP A 193 9.31 -20.05 12.38
C ASP A 193 9.25 -21.09 13.51
N GLU A 194 8.14 -21.12 14.27
CA GLU A 194 7.93 -22.08 15.35
C GLU A 194 7.87 -23.55 14.87
N LYS A 195 7.34 -23.79 13.67
CA LYS A 195 7.10 -25.15 13.15
C LYS A 195 8.25 -25.72 12.33
N ALA A 196 9.05 -24.88 11.66
CA ALA A 196 10.09 -25.32 10.72
C ALA A 196 11.45 -24.62 10.89
N GLY A 197 11.51 -23.57 11.72
CA GLY A 197 12.65 -22.67 11.85
C GLY A 197 12.83 -21.80 10.60
N LEU A 198 13.01 -20.49 10.79
CA LEU A 198 13.43 -19.57 9.75
C LEU A 198 14.87 -19.12 9.99
N ASP A 199 15.75 -19.44 9.05
CA ASP A 199 17.13 -18.96 9.02
C ASP A 199 17.52 -18.55 7.59
N ALA A 200 18.69 -17.91 7.44
CA ALA A 200 19.17 -17.44 6.14
C ALA A 200 19.50 -18.55 5.13
N LYS A 201 19.54 -19.83 5.54
CA LYS A 201 19.80 -20.98 4.67
C LYS A 201 18.52 -21.54 4.08
N LYS A 202 17.36 -21.25 4.69
CA LYS A 202 16.05 -21.68 4.20
C LYS A 202 15.70 -20.96 2.91
N ARG A 203 15.25 -21.72 1.90
CA ARG A 203 14.69 -21.17 0.68
C ARG A 203 13.18 -20.97 0.85
N ILE A 204 12.74 -19.72 0.75
CA ILE A 204 11.36 -19.32 0.94
C ILE A 204 10.74 -18.98 -0.40
N LEU A 205 9.53 -19.51 -0.64
CA LEU A 205 8.70 -19.18 -1.79
C LEU A 205 7.41 -18.50 -1.32
N LEU A 206 7.01 -17.44 -2.00
CA LEU A 206 5.71 -16.80 -1.87
C LEU A 206 4.93 -16.91 -3.18
N ILE A 207 3.84 -17.68 -3.19
CA ILE A 207 2.95 -17.82 -4.34
C ILE A 207 1.78 -16.86 -4.11
N GLY A 208 1.70 -15.81 -4.92
CA GLY A 208 0.64 -14.80 -4.86
C GLY A 208 1.16 -13.37 -4.80
N THR A 209 0.32 -12.43 -5.24
CA THR A 209 0.66 -11.00 -5.38
C THR A 209 -0.44 -10.07 -4.87
N GLY A 210 -1.36 -10.63 -4.07
CA GLY A 210 -2.45 -9.89 -3.42
C GLY A 210 -2.08 -9.36 -2.04
N GLU A 211 -3.07 -8.88 -1.29
CA GLU A 211 -2.86 -8.29 0.04
C GLU A 211 -2.26 -9.26 1.05
N SER A 212 -2.75 -10.51 1.10
CA SER A 212 -2.22 -11.54 2.01
C SER A 212 -0.74 -11.81 1.73
N ALA A 213 -0.38 -11.94 0.45
CA ALA A 213 1.02 -12.10 0.04
C ALA A 213 1.86 -10.89 0.43
N ALA A 214 1.34 -9.68 0.25
CA ALA A 214 2.03 -8.45 0.62
C ALA A 214 2.33 -8.35 2.11
N ARG A 215 1.42 -8.82 2.97
CA ARG A 215 1.65 -8.85 4.42
C ARG A 215 2.80 -9.80 4.76
N VAL A 216 2.82 -10.99 4.16
CA VAL A 216 3.91 -11.96 4.34
C VAL A 216 5.24 -11.36 3.85
N ALA A 217 5.28 -10.83 2.63
CA ALA A 217 6.47 -10.19 2.06
C ALA A 217 7.02 -9.06 2.94
N LYS A 218 6.16 -8.16 3.43
CA LYS A 218 6.57 -7.08 4.36
C LYS A 218 7.21 -7.64 5.62
N THR A 219 6.63 -8.68 6.22
CA THR A 219 7.19 -9.29 7.44
C THR A 219 8.51 -10.01 7.15
N LEU A 220 8.63 -10.71 6.02
CA LEU A 220 9.89 -11.35 5.60
C LEU A 220 11.01 -10.32 5.41
N ASN A 221 10.75 -9.23 4.69
CA ASN A 221 11.73 -8.14 4.50
C ASN A 221 12.12 -7.48 5.82
N LYS A 222 11.15 -7.21 6.70
CA LYS A 222 11.42 -6.62 8.03
C LYS A 222 12.33 -7.52 8.86
N LYS A 223 12.23 -8.84 8.71
CA LYS A 223 13.10 -9.83 9.36
C LYS A 223 14.40 -10.14 8.58
N GLY A 224 14.58 -9.57 7.38
CA GLY A 224 15.78 -9.77 6.56
C GLY A 224 15.85 -11.11 5.84
N PHE A 225 14.73 -11.80 5.64
CA PHE A 225 14.70 -13.06 4.89
C PHE A 225 14.51 -12.82 3.39
N ALA A 226 15.40 -13.39 2.59
CA ALA A 226 15.23 -13.45 1.14
C ALA A 226 14.17 -14.49 0.76
N PHE A 227 13.40 -14.19 -0.28
CA PHE A 227 12.37 -15.09 -0.80
C PHE A 227 12.22 -14.93 -2.31
N ASP A 228 11.78 -16.01 -2.96
CA ASP A 228 11.29 -15.97 -4.33
C ASP A 228 9.78 -15.70 -4.30
N VAL A 229 9.27 -14.99 -5.29
CA VAL A 229 7.84 -14.71 -5.44
C VAL A 229 7.37 -15.11 -6.84
N THR A 230 6.20 -15.72 -6.91
CA THR A 230 5.60 -16.12 -8.18
C THR A 230 4.10 -15.87 -8.20
N SER A 231 3.56 -15.80 -9.40
CA SER A 231 2.12 -15.85 -9.67
C SER A 231 1.91 -16.44 -11.06
N LYS A 232 0.66 -16.71 -11.45
CA LYS A 232 0.34 -17.33 -12.76
C LYS A 232 1.00 -16.64 -13.96
N THR A 233 1.23 -15.34 -13.87
CA THR A 233 1.86 -14.51 -14.91
C THR A 233 3.07 -13.81 -14.30
N ILE A 234 4.22 -13.88 -14.95
CA ILE A 234 5.48 -13.35 -14.41
C ILE A 234 5.41 -11.83 -14.15
N GLU A 235 4.66 -11.10 -14.97
CA GLU A 235 4.46 -9.66 -14.91
C GLU A 235 3.91 -9.22 -13.56
N ARG A 236 2.96 -9.98 -13.00
CA ARG A 236 2.35 -9.69 -11.69
C ARG A 236 3.37 -9.88 -10.57
N SER A 237 4.18 -10.94 -10.61
CA SER A 237 5.26 -11.13 -9.64
C SER A 237 6.35 -10.07 -9.78
N THR A 238 6.70 -9.65 -11.00
CA THR A 238 7.65 -8.57 -11.24
C THR A 238 7.15 -7.23 -10.68
N GLY A 239 5.90 -6.86 -10.94
CA GLY A 239 5.28 -5.66 -10.37
C GLY A 239 5.23 -5.72 -8.85
N PHE A 240 4.83 -6.86 -8.28
CA PHE A 240 4.88 -7.08 -6.84
C PHE A 240 6.29 -6.91 -6.26
N SER A 241 7.30 -7.51 -6.89
CA SER A 241 8.70 -7.43 -6.45
C SER A 241 9.26 -6.01 -6.45
N LYS A 242 8.87 -5.18 -7.43
CA LYS A 242 9.27 -3.75 -7.46
C LYS A 242 8.83 -3.00 -6.21
N ILE A 243 7.69 -3.38 -5.61
CA ILE A 243 7.12 -2.68 -4.46
C ILE A 243 7.52 -3.33 -3.13
N LEU A 244 7.53 -4.66 -3.09
CA LEU A 244 7.56 -5.46 -1.87
C LEU A 244 8.76 -6.40 -1.81
N GLY A 245 9.70 -6.30 -2.74
CA GLY A 245 10.90 -7.13 -2.77
C GLY A 245 10.60 -8.60 -3.10
N GLY A 246 11.60 -9.45 -2.86
CA GLY A 246 11.60 -10.84 -3.31
C GLY A 246 11.96 -10.96 -4.79
N LYS A 247 12.50 -12.11 -5.18
CA LYS A 247 12.93 -12.36 -6.55
C LYS A 247 11.76 -12.95 -7.37
N PRO A 248 11.32 -12.30 -8.46
CA PRO A 248 10.26 -12.84 -9.28
C PRO A 248 10.74 -14.08 -10.05
N ILE A 249 9.96 -15.16 -10.02
CA ILE A 249 10.22 -16.42 -10.73
C ILE A 249 8.96 -16.86 -11.49
N ALA A 250 9.10 -17.39 -12.70
CA ALA A 250 7.98 -17.89 -13.48
C ALA A 250 7.30 -19.08 -12.77
N PHE A 251 5.97 -19.15 -12.84
CA PHE A 251 5.22 -20.19 -12.12
C PHE A 251 5.61 -21.61 -12.53
N GLU A 252 5.84 -21.83 -13.82
CA GLU A 252 6.27 -23.13 -14.33
C GLU A 252 7.69 -23.53 -13.87
N GLU A 253 8.59 -22.55 -13.72
CA GLU A 253 9.93 -22.80 -13.14
C GLU A 253 9.83 -23.19 -11.67
N VAL A 254 8.90 -22.57 -10.93
CA VAL A 254 8.60 -22.94 -9.55
C VAL A 254 8.07 -24.37 -9.47
N LEU A 255 7.15 -24.77 -10.35
CA LEU A 255 6.64 -26.14 -10.36
C LEU A 255 7.73 -27.15 -10.69
N ALA A 256 8.58 -26.87 -11.68
CA ALA A 256 9.69 -27.74 -12.07
C ALA A 256 10.82 -27.82 -11.02
N GLY A 257 10.96 -26.80 -10.17
CA GLY A 257 12.00 -26.71 -9.14
C GLY A 257 11.47 -26.62 -7.71
N PHE A 258 10.27 -27.15 -7.45
CA PHE A 258 9.58 -27.01 -6.18
C PHE A 258 10.35 -27.63 -4.99
N ASP A 259 11.14 -28.67 -5.28
CA ASP A 259 12.01 -29.39 -4.35
C ASP A 259 13.08 -28.50 -3.70
N LYS A 260 13.37 -27.32 -4.28
CA LYS A 260 14.35 -26.37 -3.74
C LYS A 260 13.85 -25.61 -2.52
N TYR A 261 12.53 -25.49 -2.31
CA TYR A 261 11.97 -24.59 -1.29
C TYR A 261 11.70 -25.31 0.03
N ASP A 262 12.22 -24.79 1.14
CA ASP A 262 11.97 -25.36 2.46
C ASP A 262 10.64 -24.86 3.06
N ILE A 263 10.23 -23.65 2.66
CA ILE A 263 9.06 -22.94 3.18
C ILE A 263 8.31 -22.34 1.99
N VAL A 264 7.01 -22.61 1.91
CA VAL A 264 6.14 -22.07 0.86
C VAL A 264 4.94 -21.40 1.51
N PHE A 265 4.76 -20.11 1.25
CA PHE A 265 3.53 -19.39 1.54
C PHE A 265 2.69 -19.35 0.28
N VAL A 266 1.43 -19.77 0.35
CA VAL A 266 0.47 -19.65 -0.75
C VAL A 266 -0.60 -18.66 -0.34
N ALA A 267 -0.78 -17.59 -1.11
CA ALA A 267 -1.65 -16.47 -0.75
C ALA A 267 -2.29 -15.89 -2.02
N THR A 268 -3.21 -16.65 -2.60
CA THR A 268 -3.85 -16.32 -3.87
C THR A 268 -5.38 -16.29 -3.72
N THR A 269 -6.06 -15.85 -4.78
CA THR A 269 -7.53 -15.85 -4.89
C THR A 269 -7.99 -16.80 -6.01
N ALA A 270 -7.16 -17.78 -6.39
CA ALA A 270 -7.55 -18.76 -7.40
C ALA A 270 -8.67 -19.65 -6.84
N ASP A 271 -9.62 -20.02 -7.69
CA ASP A 271 -10.77 -20.86 -7.40
C ASP A 271 -10.50 -22.35 -7.73
N TYR A 272 -9.23 -22.72 -7.86
CA TYR A 272 -8.79 -24.07 -8.16
C TYR A 272 -7.45 -24.39 -7.50
N PHE A 273 -7.12 -25.67 -7.38
CA PHE A 273 -5.84 -26.11 -6.83
C PHE A 273 -4.67 -25.81 -7.78
N LEU A 274 -3.79 -24.90 -7.34
CA LEU A 274 -2.54 -24.55 -8.00
C LEU A 274 -1.47 -25.63 -7.80
N ILE A 275 -1.45 -26.18 -6.59
CA ILE A 275 -0.50 -27.20 -6.15
C ILE A 275 -1.29 -28.48 -5.89
N THR A 276 -0.99 -29.54 -6.65
CA THR A 276 -1.63 -30.85 -6.55
C THR A 276 -0.61 -31.97 -6.46
N PHE A 277 -1.04 -33.14 -5.99
CA PHE A 277 -0.17 -34.31 -5.87
C PHE A 277 0.52 -34.65 -7.19
N ASP A 278 -0.25 -34.74 -8.28
CA ASP A 278 0.28 -35.11 -9.59
C ASP A 278 1.30 -34.13 -10.15
N ARG A 279 1.16 -32.83 -9.84
CA ARG A 279 2.12 -31.80 -10.26
C ARG A 279 3.44 -31.90 -9.51
N LEU A 280 3.40 -32.29 -8.23
CA LEU A 280 4.59 -32.28 -7.38
C LEU A 280 5.27 -33.64 -7.23
N LYS A 281 4.57 -34.76 -7.47
CA LYS A 281 5.09 -36.10 -7.14
C LYS A 281 6.50 -36.37 -7.69
N LEU A 282 6.71 -36.12 -8.98
CA LEU A 282 7.99 -36.38 -9.65
C LEU A 282 9.10 -35.46 -9.14
N VAL A 283 8.79 -34.18 -8.93
CA VAL A 283 9.79 -33.18 -8.48
C VAL A 283 10.19 -33.44 -7.03
N MET A 284 9.27 -33.92 -6.20
CA MET A 284 9.49 -34.14 -4.78
C MET A 284 10.13 -35.49 -4.44
N GLU A 285 10.21 -36.45 -5.37
CA GLU A 285 10.76 -37.79 -5.14
C GLU A 285 12.18 -37.78 -4.55
N GLU A 286 13.06 -36.94 -5.08
CA GLU A 286 14.46 -36.86 -4.65
C GLU A 286 14.68 -35.95 -3.43
N LYS A 287 13.63 -35.28 -2.95
CA LYS A 287 13.77 -34.29 -1.88
C LYS A 287 13.91 -34.96 -0.52
N LYS A 288 15.12 -34.86 0.04
CA LYS A 288 15.43 -35.39 1.39
C LYS A 288 14.99 -34.48 2.54
N LYS A 289 14.92 -33.16 2.30
CA LYS A 289 14.54 -32.17 3.32
C LYS A 289 13.03 -31.93 3.30
N GLY A 290 12.42 -31.78 4.48
CA GLY A 290 11.00 -31.45 4.58
C GLY A 290 10.66 -30.06 4.03
N THR A 291 9.43 -29.90 3.57
CA THR A 291 8.86 -28.62 3.09
C THR A 291 7.64 -28.28 3.94
N LEU A 292 7.63 -27.08 4.53
CA LEU A 292 6.44 -26.54 5.17
C LEU A 292 5.69 -25.65 4.19
N ILE A 293 4.42 -25.95 3.94
CA ILE A 293 3.53 -25.16 3.10
C ILE A 293 2.46 -24.55 4.01
N LEU A 294 2.28 -23.23 3.95
CA LEU A 294 1.19 -22.52 4.62
C LEU A 294 0.30 -21.88 3.55
N ASP A 295 -0.89 -22.45 3.34
CA ASP A 295 -1.90 -21.92 2.44
C ASP A 295 -2.84 -20.95 3.16
N LEU A 296 -2.66 -19.67 2.83
CA LEU A 296 -3.42 -18.51 3.29
C LEU A 296 -4.57 -18.15 2.35
N SER A 297 -4.78 -18.92 1.28
CA SER A 297 -5.77 -18.64 0.25
C SER A 297 -7.18 -18.97 0.72
N ASP A 298 -8.14 -18.25 0.15
CA ASP A 298 -9.57 -18.44 0.41
C ASP A 298 -10.33 -18.20 -0.90
N PRO A 299 -10.80 -19.25 -1.61
CA PRO A 299 -10.73 -20.67 -1.23
C PRO A 299 -9.29 -21.24 -1.24
N ARG A 300 -9.10 -22.43 -0.63
CA ARG A 300 -7.81 -23.13 -0.59
C ARG A 300 -7.33 -23.47 -2.00
N THR A 301 -6.03 -23.33 -2.23
CA THR A 301 -5.39 -23.53 -3.54
C THR A 301 -4.32 -24.60 -3.53
N VAL A 302 -4.08 -25.22 -2.38
CA VAL A 302 -3.26 -26.40 -2.22
C VAL A 302 -4.16 -27.60 -1.93
N ASP A 303 -4.10 -28.61 -2.79
CA ASP A 303 -4.82 -29.87 -2.62
C ASP A 303 -4.24 -30.65 -1.42
N GLU A 304 -5.09 -31.08 -0.48
CA GLU A 304 -4.67 -31.86 0.70
C GLU A 304 -3.98 -33.18 0.34
N GLY A 305 -4.26 -33.73 -0.85
CA GLY A 305 -3.62 -34.95 -1.35
C GLY A 305 -2.10 -34.88 -1.41
N ILE A 306 -1.50 -33.68 -1.47
CA ILE A 306 -0.03 -33.52 -1.46
C ILE A 306 0.63 -34.02 -0.18
N THR A 307 -0.12 -34.16 0.92
CA THR A 307 0.39 -34.65 2.21
C THR A 307 0.82 -36.12 2.16
N ALA A 308 0.40 -36.87 1.13
CA ALA A 308 0.90 -38.21 0.86
C ALA A 308 2.37 -38.22 0.39
N LEU A 309 2.92 -37.09 -0.06
CA LEU A 309 4.33 -36.98 -0.44
C LEU A 309 5.22 -36.91 0.81
N PRO A 310 6.32 -37.71 0.88
CA PRO A 310 7.23 -37.66 2.02
C PRO A 310 7.79 -36.27 2.28
N GLY A 311 7.85 -35.88 3.55
CA GLY A 311 8.44 -34.61 3.97
C GLY A 311 7.59 -33.37 3.72
N ILE A 312 6.37 -33.49 3.19
CA ILE A 312 5.43 -32.35 3.10
C ILE A 312 4.69 -32.17 4.43
N LYS A 313 4.69 -30.94 4.93
CA LYS A 313 3.81 -30.51 6.02
C LYS A 313 2.95 -29.37 5.51
N LEU A 314 1.64 -29.58 5.51
CA LEU A 314 0.66 -28.59 5.02
C LEU A 314 -0.06 -27.96 6.22
N LEU A 315 -0.12 -26.64 6.20
CA LEU A 315 -0.85 -25.79 7.13
C LEU A 315 -1.83 -24.92 6.33
N PHE A 316 -2.95 -24.58 6.96
CA PHE A 316 -4.00 -23.74 6.38
C PHE A 316 -4.22 -22.48 7.21
N ARG A 317 -4.88 -21.50 6.59
CA ARG A 317 -5.30 -20.24 7.20
C ARG A 317 -6.00 -20.42 8.55
N ASP A 318 -6.79 -21.48 8.73
CA ASP A 318 -7.52 -21.74 9.97
C ASP A 318 -6.61 -21.81 11.21
N GLN A 319 -5.36 -22.24 11.04
CA GLN A 319 -4.38 -22.37 12.13
C GLN A 319 -3.77 -21.03 12.58
N ILE A 320 -3.97 -19.97 11.80
CA ILE A 320 -3.58 -18.59 12.16
C ILE A 320 -4.80 -17.69 12.40
N ALA A 321 -6.01 -18.18 12.10
CA ALA A 321 -7.22 -17.39 12.03
C ALA A 321 -7.60 -16.80 13.38
N GLU A 322 -7.60 -17.60 14.46
CA GLU A 322 -8.03 -17.15 15.79
C GLU A 322 -7.25 -15.91 16.27
N ILE A 323 -5.92 -15.97 16.23
CA ILE A 323 -5.05 -14.87 16.67
C ILE A 323 -5.25 -13.62 15.80
N TYR A 324 -5.35 -13.79 14.48
CA TYR A 324 -5.45 -12.68 13.54
C TYR A 324 -6.84 -12.03 13.52
N GLU A 325 -7.91 -12.84 13.52
CA GLU A 325 -9.29 -12.37 13.40
C GLU A 325 -9.75 -11.59 14.63
N GLU A 326 -9.36 -12.00 15.83
CA GLU A 326 -9.64 -11.23 17.04
C GLU A 326 -9.02 -9.83 16.98
N ASN A 327 -7.80 -9.71 16.48
CA ASN A 327 -7.14 -8.41 16.30
C ASN A 327 -7.88 -7.55 15.28
N VAL A 328 -8.25 -8.12 14.14
CA VAL A 328 -9.02 -7.42 13.10
C VAL A 328 -10.37 -6.96 13.63
N LYS A 329 -11.14 -7.85 14.28
CA LYS A 329 -12.45 -7.52 14.88
C LYS A 329 -12.32 -6.40 15.92
N SER A 330 -11.32 -6.49 16.79
CA SER A 330 -11.03 -5.44 17.77
C SER A 330 -10.79 -4.09 17.11
N ARG A 331 -10.00 -4.01 16.03
CA ARG A 331 -9.74 -2.74 15.31
C ARG A 331 -10.97 -2.21 14.59
N ILE A 332 -11.73 -3.08 13.92
CA ILE A 332 -12.98 -2.68 13.25
C ILE A 332 -13.96 -2.08 14.27
N GLY A 333 -14.08 -2.68 15.46
CA GLY A 333 -14.91 -2.14 16.54
C GLY A 333 -14.47 -0.77 17.06
N MET A 334 -13.23 -0.35 16.84
CA MET A 334 -12.70 0.95 17.25
C MET A 334 -12.95 2.06 16.21
N ILE A 335 -13.21 1.70 14.94
CA ILE A 335 -13.40 2.66 13.84
C ILE A 335 -14.44 3.72 14.19
N PRO A 336 -15.66 3.40 14.69
CA PRO A 336 -16.67 4.41 14.95
C PRO A 336 -16.23 5.44 16.01
N ALA A 337 -15.46 5.01 17.01
CA ALA A 337 -14.93 5.92 18.03
C ALA A 337 -13.87 6.86 17.45
N VAL A 338 -13.00 6.35 16.57
CA VAL A 338 -12.00 7.16 15.86
C VAL A 338 -12.66 8.15 14.92
N GLU A 339 -13.61 7.71 14.10
CA GLU A 339 -14.36 8.55 13.17
C GLU A 339 -15.09 9.69 13.88
N LYS A 340 -15.73 9.41 15.03
CA LYS A 340 -16.38 10.45 15.84
C LYS A 340 -15.42 11.52 16.35
N ILE A 341 -14.16 11.18 16.62
CA ILE A 341 -13.15 12.18 16.99
C ILE A 341 -12.70 12.96 15.75
N ILE A 342 -12.46 12.27 14.63
CA ILE A 342 -12.13 12.90 13.35
C ILE A 342 -13.18 13.96 12.97
N GLU A 343 -14.47 13.61 13.01
CA GLU A 343 -15.57 14.53 12.68
C GLU A 343 -15.55 15.83 13.50
N LYS A 344 -15.13 15.75 14.76
CA LYS A 344 -15.00 16.94 15.64
C LYS A 344 -13.76 17.78 15.33
N GLU A 345 -12.69 17.15 14.87
CA GLU A 345 -11.42 17.83 14.59
C GLU A 345 -11.41 18.52 13.22
N ILE A 346 -12.19 18.03 12.25
CA ILE A 346 -12.20 18.58 10.89
C ILE A 346 -12.59 20.07 10.85
N PRO A 347 -13.67 20.55 11.51
CA PRO A 347 -13.99 21.98 11.53
C PRO A 347 -12.89 22.85 12.17
N ILE A 348 -12.20 22.32 13.18
CA ILE A 348 -11.10 23.02 13.87
C ILE A 348 -9.87 23.12 12.94
N LEU A 349 -9.56 22.03 12.25
CA LEU A 349 -8.50 22.00 11.25
C LEU A 349 -8.81 22.96 10.10
N GLU A 350 -10.05 22.96 9.59
CA GLU A 350 -10.49 23.87 8.53
C GLU A 350 -10.33 25.34 8.94
N ALA A 351 -10.78 25.70 10.15
CA ALA A 351 -10.58 27.05 10.69
C ALA A 351 -9.08 27.40 10.79
N THR A 352 -8.26 26.48 11.28
CA THR A 352 -6.80 26.66 11.38
C THR A 352 -6.16 26.92 10.01
N MET A 353 -6.61 26.21 8.97
CA MET A 353 -6.10 26.37 7.61
C MET A 353 -6.52 27.70 6.98
N LYS A 354 -7.73 28.21 7.27
CA LYS A 354 -8.18 29.53 6.80
C LYS A 354 -7.31 30.67 7.35
N HIS A 355 -6.82 30.55 8.59
CA HIS A 355 -5.96 31.58 9.21
C HIS A 355 -4.54 31.66 8.64
N ILE A 356 -4.11 30.75 7.77
CA ILE A 356 -2.80 30.85 7.08
C ILE A 356 -2.82 31.98 6.03
N THR A 357 -4.02 32.40 5.62
CA THR A 357 -4.26 33.37 4.53
C THR A 357 -4.51 34.80 5.02
N ALA A 358 -4.53 34.99 6.34
CA ALA A 358 -4.70 36.27 7.03
C ALA A 358 -3.38 36.69 7.67
#